data_AF-A0A3R6NLF4-F1
#
_entry.id   AF-A0A3R6NLF4-F1
#
_cell.length_a   1.000
_cell.length_b   1.000
_cell.length_c   1.000
_cell.angle_alpha   90.00
_cell.angle_beta   90.00
_cell.angle_gamma   90.00
#
_symmetry.space_group_name_H-M   'P 1'
#
loop_
_entity.id
_entity.type
_entity.pdbx_description
1 polymer ?
#
loop_
_entity_poly.entity_id
_entity_poly.type
_entity_poly.pdbx_seq_one_letter_code
_entity_poly.pdbx_strand_id
1 'polypeptide(L)'
;MHKIEQLSDQQLMKEIMSDNFKAFTELYNRYKHVLFQFVIRLSHGDYSMAEEVVQETFIIIWENRKKIVVEFSFQGYLKKISRNLFLKETAKRIQEQLMISQIENVREAENCVENEVELNLLLEEVERIISMLPPARQRVYRLKHIEHLSQKEIASQLGISENTVESHLRQSTKFLSQMLRANRGDLLNGIILLIYPVLSFLF
;
A
#
# COMPACT_ATOMS: atom_id res chain seq x y z
N MET A 1 -32.16 8.16 24.84
CA MET A 1 -31.41 7.75 23.64
C MET A 1 -30.18 8.65 23.55
N HIS A 2 -28.96 8.10 23.62
CA HIS A 2 -27.77 8.92 23.31
C HIS A 2 -27.85 9.33 21.85
N LYS A 3 -27.57 10.61 21.55
CA LYS A 3 -27.48 11.08 20.17
C LYS A 3 -26.28 10.39 19.53
N ILE A 4 -26.44 9.80 18.34
CA ILE A 4 -25.35 9.05 17.64
C ILE A 4 -24.07 9.88 17.54
N GLU A 5 -24.21 11.20 17.37
CA GLU A 5 -23.14 12.20 17.36
C GLU A 5 -22.26 12.24 18.62
N GLN A 6 -22.75 11.76 19.77
CA GLN A 6 -22.01 11.76 21.05
C GLN A 6 -21.32 10.44 21.36
N LEU A 7 -21.55 9.40 20.54
CA LEU A 7 -20.94 8.10 20.76
C LEU A 7 -19.43 8.18 20.50
N SER A 8 -18.64 7.49 21.31
CA SER A 8 -17.21 7.25 21.02
C SER A 8 -17.07 6.38 19.76
N ASP A 9 -15.91 6.38 19.14
CA ASP A 9 -15.66 5.56 17.94
C ASP A 9 -15.84 4.06 18.23
N GLN A 10 -15.48 3.61 19.43
CA GLN A 10 -15.71 2.23 19.85
C GLN A 10 -17.20 1.88 19.92
N GLN A 11 -18.02 2.82 20.40
CA GLN A 11 -19.48 2.64 20.44
C GLN A 11 -20.08 2.68 19.03
N LEU A 12 -19.65 3.62 18.19
CA LEU A 12 -20.07 3.67 16.78
C LEU A 12 -19.73 2.37 16.06
N MET A 13 -18.53 1.81 16.26
CA MET A 13 -18.15 0.54 15.64
C MET A 13 -19.03 -0.62 16.08
N LYS A 14 -19.41 -0.71 17.36
CA LYS A 14 -20.35 -1.73 17.83
C LYS A 14 -21.71 -1.62 17.13
N GLU A 15 -22.22 -0.41 16.99
CA GLU A 15 -23.46 -0.15 16.25
C GLU A 15 -23.35 -0.53 14.77
N ILE A 16 -22.22 -0.21 14.14
CA ILE A 16 -21.95 -0.55 12.73
C ILE A 16 -21.88 -2.07 12.53
N MET A 17 -21.30 -2.81 13.47
CA MET A 17 -21.29 -4.29 13.44
C MET A 17 -22.71 -4.87 13.44
N SER A 18 -23.66 -4.16 14.04
CA SER A 18 -25.09 -4.48 14.06
C SER A 18 -25.88 -3.86 12.89
N ASP A 19 -25.21 -3.57 11.77
CA ASP A 19 -25.80 -3.06 10.54
C ASP A 19 -26.46 -1.66 10.68
N ASN A 20 -26.09 -0.87 11.70
CA ASN A 20 -26.61 0.48 11.91
C ASN A 20 -25.97 1.50 10.96
N PHE A 21 -26.65 1.80 9.86
CA PHE A 21 -26.16 2.74 8.85
C PHE A 21 -25.97 4.17 9.37
N LYS A 22 -26.78 4.62 10.35
CA LYS A 22 -26.63 5.97 10.91
C LYS A 22 -25.32 6.13 11.68
N ALA A 23 -24.90 5.08 12.39
CA ALA A 23 -23.60 5.06 13.06
C ALA A 23 -22.45 5.11 12.06
N PHE A 24 -22.59 4.42 10.92
CA PHE A 24 -21.61 4.48 9.82
C PHE A 24 -21.53 5.88 9.20
N THR A 25 -22.67 6.52 8.93
CA THR A 25 -22.71 7.90 8.40
C THR A 25 -22.03 8.90 9.34
N GLU A 26 -22.26 8.77 10.64
CA GLU A 26 -21.60 9.63 11.64
C GLU A 26 -20.08 9.43 11.60
N LEU A 27 -19.62 8.17 11.60
CA LEU A 27 -18.21 7.85 11.50
C LEU A 27 -17.57 8.39 10.21
N TYR A 28 -18.28 8.26 9.08
CA TYR A 28 -17.87 8.85 7.81
C TYR A 28 -17.69 10.36 7.91
N ASN A 29 -18.67 11.08 8.47
CA ASN A 29 -18.62 12.53 8.60
C ASN A 29 -17.46 13.00 9.49
N ARG A 30 -17.18 12.28 10.59
CA ARG A 30 -16.05 12.59 11.49
C ARG A 30 -14.70 12.50 10.79
N TYR A 31 -14.55 11.52 9.90
CA TYR A 31 -13.23 11.13 9.41
C TYR A 31 -12.95 11.47 7.94
N LYS A 32 -13.97 11.70 7.10
CA LYS A 32 -13.80 11.94 5.67
C LYS A 32 -12.80 13.06 5.36
N HIS A 33 -12.89 14.20 6.03
CA HIS A 33 -12.01 15.35 5.77
C HIS A 33 -10.57 15.11 6.26
N VAL A 34 -10.43 14.47 7.42
CA VAL A 34 -9.11 14.13 7.99
C VAL A 34 -8.40 13.11 7.12
N LEU A 35 -9.14 12.11 6.62
CA LEU A 35 -8.61 11.07 5.75
C LEU A 35 -8.30 11.64 4.35
N PHE A 36 -9.17 12.49 3.82
CA PHE A 36 -8.95 13.18 2.55
C PHE A 36 -7.66 14.00 2.57
N GLN A 37 -7.47 14.86 3.57
CA GLN A 37 -6.22 15.63 3.70
C GLN A 37 -4.98 14.75 3.90
N PHE A 38 -5.14 13.60 4.55
CA PHE A 38 -4.05 12.64 4.67
C PHE A 38 -3.66 12.07 3.31
N VAL A 39 -4.64 11.65 2.50
CA VAL A 39 -4.36 11.11 1.16
C VAL A 39 -3.86 12.20 0.21
N ILE A 40 -4.41 13.42 0.23
CA ILE A 40 -3.89 14.56 -0.54
C ILE A 40 -2.39 14.78 -0.31
N ARG A 41 -1.93 14.70 0.94
CA ARG A 41 -0.50 14.82 1.26
C ARG A 41 0.32 13.64 0.76
N LEU A 42 -0.26 12.44 0.74
CA LEU A 42 0.39 11.25 0.20
C LEU A 42 0.46 11.26 -1.33
N SER A 43 -0.57 11.77 -1.99
CA SER A 43 -0.73 11.80 -3.43
C SER A 43 -0.17 13.07 -4.08
N HIS A 44 0.63 13.86 -3.34
CA HIS A 44 1.22 15.12 -3.80
C HIS A 44 0.20 16.10 -4.41
N GLY A 45 -1.03 16.12 -3.89
CA GLY A 45 -2.08 17.03 -4.36
C GLY A 45 -3.05 16.44 -5.38
N ASP A 46 -2.99 15.15 -5.70
CA ASP A 46 -4.00 14.52 -6.56
C ASP A 46 -5.34 14.36 -5.80
N TYR A 47 -6.30 15.21 -6.15
CA TYR A 47 -7.66 15.23 -5.61
C TYR A 47 -8.48 14.01 -6.00
N SER A 48 -8.38 13.57 -7.25
CA SER A 48 -9.14 12.44 -7.76
C SER A 48 -8.73 11.15 -7.03
N MET A 49 -7.43 10.93 -6.90
CA MET A 49 -6.89 9.83 -6.09
C MET A 49 -7.35 9.90 -4.64
N ALA A 50 -7.38 11.10 -4.04
CA ALA A 50 -7.80 11.26 -2.65
C ALA A 50 -9.29 10.94 -2.45
N GLU A 51 -10.16 11.36 -3.37
CA GLU A 51 -11.59 11.03 -3.32
C GLU A 51 -11.82 9.52 -3.44
N GLU A 52 -11.18 8.90 -4.43
CA GLU A 52 -11.28 7.46 -4.71
C GLU A 52 -10.82 6.63 -3.50
N VAL A 53 -9.64 6.92 -2.95
CA VAL A 53 -9.08 6.20 -1.80
C VAL A 53 -9.96 6.37 -0.55
N VAL A 54 -10.49 7.58 -0.30
CA VAL A 54 -11.38 7.81 0.84
C VAL A 54 -12.67 7.01 0.69
N GLN A 55 -13.31 7.06 -0.49
CA GLN A 55 -14.53 6.33 -0.77
C GLN A 55 -14.33 4.82 -0.57
N GLU A 56 -13.29 4.26 -1.19
CA GLU A 56 -12.97 2.84 -1.13
C GLU A 56 -12.63 2.39 0.30
N THR A 57 -11.95 3.24 1.08
CA THR A 57 -11.68 2.98 2.51
C THR A 57 -12.98 2.72 3.28
N PHE A 58 -13.98 3.57 3.08
CA PHE A 58 -15.26 3.44 3.78
C PHE A 58 -16.12 2.29 3.25
N ILE A 59 -16.05 1.97 1.95
CA ILE A 59 -16.67 0.77 1.39
C ILE A 59 -16.11 -0.48 2.07
N ILE A 60 -14.77 -0.61 2.13
CA ILE A 60 -14.10 -1.74 2.78
C ILE A 60 -14.50 -1.88 4.24
N ILE A 61 -14.63 -0.76 4.97
CA ILE A 61 -15.09 -0.79 6.36
C ILE A 61 -16.51 -1.32 6.47
N TRP A 62 -17.42 -0.85 5.61
CA TRP A 62 -18.79 -1.32 5.61
C TRP A 62 -18.86 -2.81 5.27
N GLU A 63 -18.21 -3.25 4.19
CA GLU A 63 -18.22 -4.65 3.77
C GLU A 63 -17.64 -5.60 4.83
N ASN A 64 -16.54 -5.19 5.48
CA ASN A 64 -15.87 -6.01 6.47
C ASN A 64 -16.35 -5.78 7.90
N ARG A 65 -17.36 -4.92 8.14
CA ARG A 65 -17.76 -4.44 9.46
C ARG A 65 -17.87 -5.51 10.55
N LYS A 66 -18.40 -6.70 10.22
CA LYS A 66 -18.60 -7.80 11.17
C LYS A 66 -17.30 -8.49 11.62
N LYS A 67 -16.19 -8.26 10.92
CA LYS A 67 -14.87 -8.86 11.15
C LYS A 67 -13.84 -7.87 11.69
N ILE A 68 -14.18 -6.58 11.78
CA ILE A 68 -13.23 -5.55 12.19
C ILE A 68 -12.96 -5.69 13.68
N VAL A 69 -11.69 -5.97 14.01
CA VAL A 69 -11.17 -5.89 15.38
C VAL A 69 -10.31 -4.63 15.46
N VAL A 70 -10.80 -3.61 16.15
CA VAL A 70 -10.05 -2.36 16.34
C VAL A 70 -9.18 -2.50 17.60
N GLU A 71 -7.94 -2.94 17.42
CA GLU A 71 -6.98 -3.12 18.53
C GLU A 71 -6.32 -1.80 19.00
N PHE A 72 -6.33 -0.77 18.14
CA PHE A 72 -5.67 0.53 18.38
C PHE A 72 -6.65 1.71 18.18
N SER A 73 -6.15 2.90 17.82
CA SER A 73 -7.01 4.04 17.49
C SER A 73 -7.69 3.84 16.13
N PHE A 74 -8.98 4.17 16.07
CA PHE A 74 -9.76 4.05 14.84
C PHE A 74 -9.19 4.92 13.72
N GLN A 75 -8.74 6.14 14.03
CA GLN A 75 -8.03 6.99 13.07
C GLN A 75 -6.76 6.34 12.50
N GLY A 76 -5.98 5.64 13.33
CA GLY A 76 -4.80 4.90 12.88
C GLY A 76 -5.16 3.75 11.94
N TYR A 77 -6.24 3.04 12.25
CA TYR A 77 -6.80 1.99 11.41
C TYR A 77 -7.24 2.52 10.03
N LEU A 78 -7.98 3.63 9.99
CA LEU A 78 -8.37 4.30 8.74
C LEU A 78 -7.17 4.69 7.88
N LYS A 79 -6.16 5.32 8.50
CA LYS A 79 -4.93 5.72 7.79
C LYS A 79 -4.16 4.52 7.25
N LYS A 80 -4.18 3.38 7.94
CA LYS A 80 -3.55 2.14 7.44
C LYS A 80 -4.25 1.66 6.18
N ILE A 81 -5.58 1.55 6.19
CA ILE A 81 -6.36 1.10 5.03
C ILE A 81 -6.16 2.07 3.86
N SER A 82 -6.36 3.37 4.07
CA SER A 82 -6.28 4.36 3.00
C SER A 82 -4.89 4.43 2.37
N ARG A 83 -3.82 4.32 3.18
CA ARG A 83 -2.45 4.24 2.66
C ARG A 83 -2.25 3.01 1.79
N ASN A 84 -2.74 1.85 2.23
CA ASN A 84 -2.61 0.60 1.47
C ASN A 84 -3.36 0.68 0.13
N LEU A 85 -4.56 1.27 0.12
CA LEU A 85 -5.33 1.53 -1.09
C LEU A 85 -4.64 2.49 -2.06
N PHE A 86 -4.16 3.63 -1.55
CA PHE A 86 -3.40 4.59 -2.36
C PHE A 86 -2.22 3.93 -3.07
N LEU A 87 -1.50 3.07 -2.37
CA LEU A 87 -0.31 2.41 -2.90
C LEU A 87 -0.67 1.31 -3.90
N LYS A 88 -1.76 0.59 -3.65
CA LYS A 88 -2.33 -0.35 -4.63
C LYS A 88 -2.73 0.37 -5.92
N GLU A 89 -3.45 1.48 -5.81
CA GLU A 89 -3.93 2.21 -6.98
C GLU A 89 -2.79 2.88 -7.74
N THR A 90 -1.81 3.43 -7.04
CA THR A 90 -0.68 4.06 -7.71
C THR A 90 0.19 3.03 -8.44
N ALA A 91 0.40 1.86 -7.86
CA ALA A 91 1.12 0.78 -8.54
C ALA A 91 0.40 0.29 -9.79
N LYS A 92 -0.93 0.20 -9.73
CA LYS A 92 -1.76 -0.11 -10.90
C LYS A 92 -1.60 0.95 -11.99
N ARG A 93 -1.69 2.25 -11.64
CA ARG A 93 -1.48 3.35 -12.60
C ARG A 93 -0.07 3.35 -13.20
N ILE A 94 0.96 3.07 -12.40
CA ILE A 94 2.34 2.94 -12.90
C ILE A 94 2.44 1.76 -13.88
N GLN A 95 1.85 0.60 -13.53
CA GLN A 95 1.85 -0.56 -14.42
C GLN A 95 1.12 -0.28 -15.74
N GLU A 96 -0.03 0.39 -15.70
CA GLU A 96 -0.77 0.82 -16.88
C GLU A 96 0.04 1.79 -17.73
N GLN A 97 0.69 2.78 -17.11
CA GLN A 97 1.58 3.71 -17.81
C GLN A 97 2.78 3.01 -18.46
N LEU A 98 3.40 2.03 -17.79
CA LEU A 98 4.48 1.23 -18.35
C LEU A 98 4.03 0.35 -19.52
N MET A 99 2.80 -0.18 -19.48
CA MET A 99 2.22 -0.90 -20.61
C MET A 99 1.92 0.04 -21.79
N ILE A 100 1.43 1.25 -21.51
CA ILE A 100 1.15 2.27 -22.53
C ILE A 100 2.44 2.78 -23.16
N SER A 101 3.48 3.07 -22.37
CA SER A 101 4.78 3.53 -22.90
C SER A 101 5.48 2.48 -23.76
N GLN A 102 5.30 1.19 -23.45
CA GLN A 102 5.74 0.08 -24.33
C GLN A 102 5.03 0.09 -25.69
N ILE A 103 3.80 0.63 -25.76
CA ILE A 103 3.01 0.78 -26.98
C ILE A 103 3.32 2.11 -27.70
N GLU A 104 3.66 3.17 -26.97
CA GLU A 104 3.84 4.55 -27.46
C GLU A 104 5.28 4.94 -27.84
N ASN A 105 6.23 4.00 -27.85
CA ASN A 105 7.64 4.16 -28.24
C ASN A 105 7.90 4.64 -29.70
N VAL A 106 6.96 5.35 -30.32
CA VAL A 106 7.08 5.93 -31.66
C VAL A 106 7.07 7.46 -31.68
N ARG A 107 6.70 8.23 -30.63
CA ARG A 107 6.47 9.69 -30.86
C ARG A 107 6.97 10.81 -29.94
N GLU A 108 7.39 10.68 -28.69
CA GLU A 108 7.78 11.90 -27.93
C GLU A 108 9.04 11.71 -27.07
N ALA A 109 10.18 12.20 -27.58
CA ALA A 109 11.52 11.90 -27.08
C ALA A 109 12.24 13.05 -26.36
N GLU A 110 11.59 14.17 -26.02
CA GLU A 110 12.32 15.33 -25.46
C GLU A 110 12.03 15.64 -23.98
N ASN A 111 10.92 15.15 -23.40
CA ASN A 111 10.64 15.26 -21.95
C ASN A 111 10.74 13.92 -21.18
N CYS A 112 10.93 12.80 -21.88
CA CYS A 112 11.04 11.46 -21.28
C CYS A 112 12.45 11.11 -20.81
N VAL A 113 13.50 11.70 -21.39
CA VAL A 113 14.89 11.24 -21.17
C VAL A 113 15.36 11.50 -19.73
N GLU A 114 14.98 12.62 -19.11
CA GLU A 114 15.38 12.93 -17.73
C GLU A 114 14.70 12.01 -16.71
N ASN A 115 13.40 11.75 -16.90
CA ASN A 115 12.62 10.84 -16.05
C ASN A 115 13.01 9.36 -16.25
N GLU A 116 13.38 8.96 -17.47
CA GLU A 116 13.81 7.59 -17.79
C GLU A 116 15.19 7.30 -17.23
N VAL A 117 16.13 8.25 -17.28
CA VAL A 117 17.45 8.12 -16.66
C VAL A 117 17.31 8.02 -15.13
N GLU A 118 16.48 8.86 -14.51
CA GLU A 118 16.24 8.81 -13.06
C GLU A 118 15.57 7.50 -12.64
N LEU A 119 14.60 7.00 -13.42
CA LEU A 119 13.96 5.70 -13.19
C LEU A 119 14.94 4.53 -13.35
N ASN A 120 15.82 4.55 -14.36
CA ASN A 120 16.79 3.49 -14.57
C ASN A 120 17.81 3.42 -13.44
N LEU A 121 18.34 4.57 -13.00
CA LEU A 121 19.20 4.65 -11.81
C LEU A 121 18.49 4.13 -10.56
N LEU A 122 17.18 4.36 -10.46
CA LEU A 122 16.36 3.87 -9.36
C LEU A 122 16.21 2.35 -9.36
N LEU A 123 15.91 1.77 -10.53
CA LEU A 123 15.75 0.33 -10.69
C LEU A 123 17.08 -0.41 -10.43
N GLU A 124 18.20 0.15 -10.89
CA GLU A 124 19.54 -0.37 -10.61
C GLU A 124 19.84 -0.36 -9.10
N GLU A 125 19.49 0.71 -8.40
CA GLU A 125 19.70 0.80 -6.95
C GLU A 125 18.82 -0.19 -6.17
N VAL A 126 17.56 -0.37 -6.57
CA VAL A 126 16.67 -1.36 -5.98
C VAL A 126 17.21 -2.78 -6.20
N GLU A 127 17.64 -3.10 -7.43
CA GLU A 127 18.21 -4.41 -7.74
C GLU A 127 19.52 -4.66 -6.98
N ARG A 128 20.37 -3.62 -6.83
CA ARG A 128 21.58 -3.67 -6.00
C ARG A 128 21.22 -4.01 -4.55
N ILE A 129 20.23 -3.36 -3.96
CA ILE A 129 19.81 -3.65 -2.57
C ILE A 129 19.22 -5.05 -2.46
N ILE A 130 18.41 -5.50 -3.42
CA ILE A 130 17.86 -6.87 -3.43
C ILE A 130 18.99 -7.91 -3.48
N SER A 131 20.05 -7.64 -4.24
CA SER A 131 21.22 -8.52 -4.34
C SER A 131 22.02 -8.66 -3.03
N MET A 132 21.85 -7.72 -2.08
CA MET A 132 22.47 -7.78 -0.76
C MET A 132 21.70 -8.67 0.23
N LEU A 133 20.49 -9.15 -0.12
CA LEU A 133 19.76 -10.10 0.70
C LEU A 133 20.47 -11.47 0.71
N PRO A 134 20.40 -12.23 1.82
CA PRO A 134 20.79 -13.62 1.81
C PRO A 134 20.05 -14.41 0.71
N PRO A 135 20.70 -15.39 0.03
CA PRO A 135 20.15 -16.04 -1.16
C PRO A 135 18.73 -16.60 -0.99
N ALA A 136 18.44 -17.22 0.17
CA ALA A 136 17.11 -17.75 0.46
C ALA A 136 16.03 -16.65 0.53
N ARG A 137 16.36 -15.50 1.12
CA ARG A 137 15.45 -14.35 1.24
C ARG A 137 15.26 -13.64 -0.09
N GLN A 138 16.32 -13.51 -0.87
CA GLN A 138 16.26 -12.96 -2.22
C GLN A 138 15.34 -13.81 -3.10
N ARG A 139 15.50 -15.14 -3.05
CA ARG A 139 14.67 -16.07 -3.84
C ARG A 139 13.20 -15.99 -3.46
N VAL A 140 12.88 -16.01 -2.17
CA VAL A 140 11.49 -15.82 -1.68
C VAL A 140 10.92 -14.47 -2.12
N TYR A 141 11.71 -13.40 -2.02
CA TYR A 141 11.30 -12.06 -2.42
C TYR A 141 10.99 -12.00 -3.94
N ARG A 142 11.86 -12.55 -4.79
CA ARG A 142 11.65 -12.58 -6.24
C ARG A 142 10.43 -13.41 -6.63
N LEU A 143 10.25 -14.60 -6.06
CA LEU A 143 9.07 -15.43 -6.34
C LEU A 143 7.77 -14.72 -5.96
N LYS A 144 7.78 -13.96 -4.86
CA LYS A 144 6.61 -13.22 -4.41
C LYS A 144 6.29 -12.01 -5.29
N HIS A 145 7.32 -11.26 -5.69
CA HIS A 145 7.15 -9.90 -6.23
C HIS A 145 7.40 -9.78 -7.74
N ILE A 146 8.18 -10.69 -8.32
CA ILE A 146 8.45 -10.77 -9.77
C ILE A 146 7.55 -11.84 -10.40
N GLU A 147 7.49 -13.02 -9.78
CA GLU A 147 6.71 -14.15 -10.31
C GLU A 147 5.28 -14.22 -9.73
N HIS A 148 4.91 -13.27 -8.87
CA HIS A 148 3.56 -13.10 -8.29
C HIS A 148 2.97 -14.32 -7.56
N LEU A 149 3.80 -15.22 -7.04
CA LEU A 149 3.32 -16.43 -6.36
C LEU A 149 2.73 -16.13 -4.98
N SER A 150 1.74 -16.91 -4.58
CA SER A 150 1.21 -16.92 -3.20
C SER A 150 2.23 -17.51 -2.22
N GLN A 151 2.12 -17.18 -0.94
CA GLN A 151 3.04 -17.74 0.07
C GLN A 151 2.98 -19.26 0.11
N LYS A 152 1.79 -19.83 -0.11
CA LYS A 152 1.55 -21.28 -0.23
C LYS A 152 2.27 -21.89 -1.44
N GLU A 153 2.21 -21.25 -2.61
CA GLU A 153 2.93 -21.71 -3.80
C GLU A 153 4.44 -21.64 -3.60
N ILE A 154 4.95 -20.56 -2.99
CA ILE A 154 6.37 -20.40 -2.67
C ILE A 154 6.82 -21.46 -1.67
N ALA A 155 6.03 -21.70 -0.61
CA ALA A 155 6.28 -22.72 0.40
C ALA A 155 6.40 -24.11 -0.24
N SER A 156 5.44 -24.45 -1.12
CA SER A 156 5.43 -25.70 -1.89
C SER A 156 6.66 -25.82 -2.81
N GLN A 157 6.98 -24.77 -3.56
CA GLN A 157 8.07 -24.76 -4.53
C GLN A 157 9.46 -24.85 -3.87
N LEU A 158 9.63 -24.25 -2.69
CA LEU A 158 10.91 -24.22 -1.97
C LEU A 158 11.03 -25.31 -0.90
N GLY A 159 9.96 -26.09 -0.63
CA GLY A 159 9.95 -27.11 0.40
C GLY A 159 10.09 -26.55 1.82
N ILE A 160 9.54 -25.35 2.08
CA ILE A 160 9.57 -24.67 3.39
C ILE A 160 8.15 -24.38 3.88
N SER A 161 7.97 -24.01 5.15
CA SER A 161 6.65 -23.64 5.67
C SER A 161 6.21 -22.24 5.23
N GLU A 162 4.90 -22.00 5.10
CA GLU A 162 4.34 -20.66 4.84
C GLU A 162 4.83 -19.63 5.86
N ASN A 163 4.94 -19.99 7.14
CA ASN A 163 5.51 -19.14 8.19
C ASN A 163 6.99 -18.76 7.92
N THR A 164 7.76 -19.66 7.30
CA THR A 164 9.15 -19.37 6.91
C THR A 164 9.18 -18.40 5.73
N VAL A 165 8.27 -18.56 4.76
CA VAL A 165 8.08 -17.61 3.65
C VAL A 165 7.72 -16.23 4.19
N GLU A 166 6.72 -16.14 5.07
CA GLU A 166 6.31 -14.89 5.72
C GLU A 166 7.47 -14.21 6.45
N SER A 167 8.22 -14.99 7.24
CA SER A 167 9.39 -14.51 7.98
C SER A 167 10.49 -13.99 7.04
N HIS A 168 10.76 -14.69 5.93
CA HIS A 168 11.70 -14.23 4.92
C HIS A 168 11.24 -12.92 4.28
N LEU A 169 9.98 -12.81 3.88
CA LEU A 169 9.44 -11.60 3.27
C LEU A 169 9.48 -10.41 4.24
N ARG A 170 9.11 -10.62 5.51
CA ARG A 170 9.17 -9.59 6.55
C ARG A 170 10.60 -9.09 6.78
N GLN A 171 11.58 -10.00 6.80
CA GLN A 171 12.99 -9.66 6.96
C GLN A 171 13.56 -8.94 5.73
N SER A 172 13.21 -9.38 4.52
CA SER A 172 13.57 -8.70 3.28
C SER A 172 13.02 -7.27 3.24
N THR A 173 11.74 -7.11 3.54
CA THR A 173 11.05 -5.82 3.66
C THR A 173 11.77 -4.85 4.59
N LYS A 174 12.11 -5.33 5.80
CA LYS A 174 12.80 -4.53 6.80
C LYS A 174 14.19 -4.10 6.32
N PHE A 175 14.93 -5.01 5.70
CA PHE A 175 16.25 -4.73 5.17
C PHE A 175 16.20 -3.69 4.04
N LEU A 176 15.33 -3.89 3.04
CA LEU A 176 15.15 -2.94 1.93
C LEU A 176 14.79 -1.56 2.48
N SER A 177 13.84 -1.48 3.42
CA SER A 177 13.43 -0.22 4.04
C SER A 177 14.59 0.49 4.77
N GLN A 178 15.49 -0.25 5.41
CA GLN A 178 16.63 0.32 6.12
C GLN A 178 17.70 0.84 5.16
N MET A 179 18.03 0.05 4.13
CA MET A 179 19.02 0.43 3.12
C MET A 179 18.58 1.66 2.33
N LEU A 180 17.31 1.73 1.97
CA LEU A 180 16.73 2.87 1.28
C LEU A 180 16.74 4.13 2.14
N ARG A 181 16.40 4.05 3.43
CA ARG A 181 16.47 5.20 4.35
C ARG A 181 17.90 5.70 4.61
N ALA A 182 18.89 4.84 4.50
CA ALA A 182 20.29 5.21 4.68
C ALA A 182 20.84 5.99 3.47
N ASN A 183 20.34 5.70 2.26
CA ASN A 183 20.61 6.48 1.05
C ASN A 183 19.69 7.71 1.01
N ARG A 184 20.11 8.79 1.68
CA ARG A 184 19.41 10.09 1.68
C ARG A 184 19.46 10.73 0.29
N GLY A 185 18.38 10.61 -0.47
CA GLY A 185 18.11 11.40 -1.68
C GLY A 185 16.62 11.41 -1.97
N ASP A 186 16.11 12.48 -2.59
CA ASP A 186 14.69 12.73 -2.89
C ASP A 186 13.99 11.63 -3.72
N LEU A 187 14.76 10.65 -4.21
CA LEU A 187 14.34 9.37 -4.79
C LEU A 187 13.43 8.52 -3.87
N LEU A 188 13.42 8.79 -2.56
CA LEU A 188 12.65 8.03 -1.56
C LEU A 188 11.13 8.02 -1.83
N ASN A 189 10.57 9.07 -2.43
CA ASN A 189 9.14 9.10 -2.73
C ASN A 189 8.79 8.10 -3.83
N GLY A 190 9.58 8.01 -4.89
CA GLY A 190 9.40 7.03 -5.97
C GLY A 190 9.61 5.58 -5.52
N ILE A 191 10.64 5.33 -4.69
CA ILE A 191 10.97 3.96 -4.25
C ILE A 191 9.95 3.41 -3.25
N ILE A 192 9.46 4.25 -2.34
CA ILE A 192 8.39 3.85 -1.43
C ILE A 192 7.13 3.54 -2.23
N LEU A 193 6.83 4.30 -3.28
CA LEU A 193 5.69 4.03 -4.17
C LEU A 193 5.80 2.73 -4.97
N LEU A 194 6.99 2.36 -5.44
CA LEU A 194 7.21 1.13 -6.21
C LEU A 194 7.29 -0.13 -5.33
N ILE A 195 7.78 -0.02 -4.10
CA ILE A 195 8.02 -1.17 -3.22
C ILE A 195 6.88 -1.36 -2.21
N TYR A 196 6.09 -0.35 -1.88
CA TYR A 196 5.04 -0.53 -0.88
C TYR A 196 3.83 -1.43 -1.26
N PRO A 197 3.41 -1.57 -2.53
CA PRO A 197 2.36 -2.54 -2.91
C PRO A 197 2.76 -3.96 -2.54
N VAL A 198 4.06 -4.21 -2.56
CA VAL A 198 4.75 -5.44 -2.17
C VAL A 198 4.79 -5.62 -0.65
N LEU A 199 4.84 -4.53 0.13
CA LEU A 199 4.90 -4.56 1.61
C LEU A 199 3.52 -4.66 2.29
N SER A 200 2.45 -4.21 1.62
CA SER A 200 1.08 -4.22 2.20
C SER A 200 0.42 -5.60 2.25
N PHE A 201 1.00 -6.63 1.62
CA PHE A 201 0.46 -8.00 1.68
C PHE A 201 0.93 -8.80 2.90
N LEU A 202 1.72 -8.20 3.81
CA LEU A 202 2.33 -8.88 4.95
C LEU A 202 2.06 -8.19 6.31
N PHE A 203 1.11 -7.25 6.38
CA PHE A 203 0.62 -6.66 7.63
C PHE A 203 -0.83 -6.22 7.58
#